data_AF-A0A4Q3YYX8-F1
#
_entry.id   AF-A0A4Q3YYX8-F1
#
_cell.length_a   1.000
_cell.length_b   1.000
_cell.length_c   1.000
_cell.angle_alpha   90.00
_cell.angle_beta   90.00
_cell.angle_gamma   90.00
#
_symmetry.space_group_name_H-M   'P 1'
#
loop_
_entity.id
_entity.type
_entity.pdbx_description
1 polymer ?
#
loop_
_entity_poly.entity_id
_entity_poly.type
_entity_poly.pdbx_seq_one_letter_code
_entity_poly.pdbx_strand_id
1 'polypeptide(L)'
;MRRRVEIYAEPNAQLDTLWLEHPQLGGRGCDIVAILDPKPVQEPEFMHNCVNLIDNVQVPVLPGELAFVIGFPRGLHTGFGLPIWKSTFIASEPHYNVEVSEKSLPAFFLDGYTREGMSGSPVFARYRGMWDANDPYKPVDISEPNFWARDDVHIFGSEATEFIGIYSGRIPEKEGEAALGLCWRKDAIEQVCSAHLLS
;
A
#
# COMPACT_ATOMS: atom_id res chain seq x y z
N MET A 1 -10.69 25.93 0.08
CA MET A 1 -11.79 25.51 0.97
C MET A 1 -11.42 24.13 1.50
N ARG A 2 -11.42 23.88 2.82
CA ARG A 2 -11.12 22.55 3.36
C ARG A 2 -12.39 21.69 3.25
N ARG A 3 -12.34 20.64 2.43
CA ARG A 3 -13.38 19.60 2.39
C ARG A 3 -13.25 18.74 3.65
N ARG A 4 -14.37 18.45 4.30
CA ARG A 4 -14.44 17.47 5.39
C ARG A 4 -15.17 16.24 4.88
N VAL A 5 -14.69 15.07 5.25
CA VAL A 5 -15.36 13.79 5.01
C VAL A 5 -16.10 13.45 6.29
N GLU A 6 -17.41 13.26 6.20
CA GLU A 6 -18.23 12.81 7.32
C GLU A 6 -17.99 11.32 7.54
N ILE A 7 -17.71 10.93 8.78
CA ILE A 7 -17.43 9.53 9.15
C ILE A 7 -18.61 8.87 9.89
N TYR A 8 -19.60 9.66 10.28
CA TYR A 8 -20.86 9.19 10.88
C TYR A 8 -22.05 9.83 10.16
N ALA A 9 -23.13 9.08 9.97
CA ALA A 9 -24.37 9.59 9.39
C ALA A 9 -25.05 10.60 10.34
N GLU A 10 -25.03 10.30 11.64
CA GLU A 10 -25.44 11.22 12.71
C GLU A 10 -24.22 11.63 13.56
N PRO A 11 -23.61 12.80 13.30
CA PRO A 11 -22.37 13.22 13.96
C PRO A 11 -22.44 13.28 15.49
N ASN A 12 -23.62 13.55 16.04
CA ASN A 12 -23.83 13.67 17.49
C ASN A 12 -24.07 12.33 18.19
N ALA A 13 -24.56 11.32 17.46
CA ALA A 13 -24.86 10.00 18.01
C ALA A 13 -23.65 9.07 17.96
N GLN A 14 -22.81 9.18 16.93
CA GLN A 14 -21.63 8.32 16.70
C GLN A 14 -21.94 6.81 16.64
N LEU A 15 -23.17 6.44 16.27
CA LEU A 15 -23.63 5.05 16.20
C LEU A 15 -23.68 4.50 14.77
N ASP A 16 -23.90 5.38 13.78
CA ASP A 16 -24.02 5.01 12.37
C ASP A 16 -22.73 5.36 11.63
N THR A 17 -21.80 4.41 11.60
CA THR A 17 -20.51 4.55 10.94
C THR A 17 -20.67 4.57 9.42
N LEU A 18 -19.93 5.44 8.73
CA LEU A 18 -19.94 5.53 7.26
C LEU A 18 -18.74 4.82 6.61
N TRP A 19 -17.90 4.18 7.42
CA TRP A 19 -16.76 3.42 6.94
C TRP A 19 -17.08 1.93 6.85
N LEU A 20 -16.42 1.27 5.90
CA LEU A 20 -16.37 -0.16 5.72
C LEU A 20 -15.19 -0.71 6.50
N GLU A 21 -15.39 -1.84 7.17
CA GLU A 21 -14.35 -2.57 7.88
C GLU A 21 -14.01 -3.88 7.17
N HIS A 22 -12.84 -4.44 7.50
CA HIS A 22 -12.45 -5.73 6.95
C HIS A 22 -13.47 -6.81 7.34
N PRO A 23 -14.02 -7.60 6.41
CA PRO A 23 -15.16 -8.49 6.68
C PRO A 23 -14.89 -9.54 7.77
N GLN A 24 -13.64 -9.99 7.89
CA GLN A 24 -13.23 -11.00 8.88
C GLN A 24 -12.46 -10.45 10.08
N LEU A 25 -11.85 -9.25 9.93
CA LEU A 25 -10.88 -8.70 10.88
C LEU A 25 -11.34 -7.38 11.51
N GLY A 26 -12.46 -6.81 11.03
CA GLY A 26 -13.11 -5.62 11.59
C GLY A 26 -13.36 -5.77 13.09
N GLY A 27 -13.04 -4.73 13.86
CA GLY A 27 -13.09 -4.73 15.31
C GLY A 27 -12.12 -5.70 16.02
N ARG A 28 -11.28 -6.47 15.29
CA ARG A 28 -10.38 -7.51 15.84
C ARG A 28 -8.89 -7.18 15.70
N GLY A 29 -8.54 -5.91 15.53
CA GLY A 29 -7.15 -5.45 15.42
C GLY A 29 -6.67 -5.19 14.00
N CYS A 30 -7.57 -5.19 13.02
CA CYS A 30 -7.35 -4.49 11.76
C CYS A 30 -7.63 -3.01 11.98
N ASP A 31 -6.68 -2.14 11.66
CA ASP A 31 -6.77 -0.68 11.77
C ASP A 31 -6.95 -0.02 10.38
N ILE A 32 -7.42 -0.77 9.39
CA ILE A 32 -7.85 -0.24 8.09
C ILE A 32 -9.37 -0.15 8.05
N VAL A 33 -9.85 0.99 7.56
CA VAL A 33 -11.24 1.19 7.15
C VAL A 33 -11.26 1.86 5.78
N ALA A 34 -12.33 1.66 5.01
CA ALA A 34 -12.56 2.38 3.75
C ALA A 34 -13.77 3.31 3.90
N ILE A 35 -13.66 4.54 3.39
CA ILE A 35 -14.78 5.50 3.40
C ILE A 35 -15.09 5.84 1.95
N LEU A 36 -16.38 5.85 1.61
CA LEU A 36 -16.83 6.32 0.31
C LEU A 36 -16.67 7.84 0.23
N ASP A 37 -15.67 8.28 -0.53
CA ASP A 37 -15.43 9.69 -0.79
C ASP A 37 -15.65 10.03 -2.27
N PRO A 38 -16.86 10.43 -2.70
CA PRO A 38 -17.13 10.71 -4.09
C PRO A 38 -16.33 11.92 -4.57
N LYS A 39 -15.76 11.85 -5.78
CA LYS A 39 -15.01 12.97 -6.36
C LYS A 39 -15.91 14.21 -6.47
N PRO A 40 -15.49 15.39 -6.00
CA PRO A 40 -16.25 16.62 -6.16
C PRO A 40 -16.44 16.95 -7.65
N VAL A 41 -17.65 17.36 -8.04
CA VAL A 41 -18.02 17.66 -9.44
C VAL A 41 -17.13 18.74 -10.08
N GLN A 42 -16.60 19.65 -9.27
CA GLN A 42 -15.79 20.80 -9.71
C GLN A 42 -14.30 20.47 -9.82
N GLU A 43 -13.89 19.27 -9.44
CA GLU A 43 -12.49 18.89 -9.42
C GLU A 43 -11.99 18.43 -10.79
N PRO A 44 -10.87 18.98 -11.31
CA PRO A 44 -10.33 18.58 -12.59
C PRO A 44 -10.07 17.06 -12.68
N GLU A 45 -10.24 16.51 -13.89
CA GLU A 45 -10.13 15.07 -14.12
C GLU A 45 -8.78 14.50 -13.65
N PHE A 46 -7.69 15.22 -13.89
CA PHE A 46 -6.32 14.82 -13.61
C PHE A 46 -5.84 15.00 -12.15
N MET A 47 -6.64 15.59 -11.27
CA MET A 47 -6.19 15.91 -9.89
C MET A 47 -6.24 14.71 -8.94
N HIS A 48 -7.07 13.70 -9.24
CA HIS A 48 -7.24 12.50 -8.43
C HIS A 48 -7.34 11.29 -9.36
N ASN A 49 -6.23 10.57 -9.50
CA ASN A 49 -6.22 9.26 -10.15
C ASN A 49 -6.20 8.19 -9.06
N CYS A 50 -7.15 7.27 -9.11
CA CYS A 50 -7.14 6.13 -8.20
C CYS A 50 -5.92 5.27 -8.53
N VAL A 51 -5.21 4.79 -7.51
CA VAL A 51 -3.96 4.05 -7.71
C VAL A 51 -4.14 2.80 -8.59
N ASN A 52 -5.29 2.13 -8.47
CA ASN A 52 -5.70 0.99 -9.27
C ASN A 52 -6.03 1.33 -10.74
N LEU A 53 -6.03 2.60 -11.12
CA LEU A 53 -6.22 3.08 -12.49
C LEU A 53 -4.94 3.66 -13.11
N ILE A 54 -3.86 3.81 -12.34
CA ILE A 54 -2.62 4.42 -12.82
C ILE A 54 -1.83 3.42 -13.66
N ASP A 55 -1.66 2.19 -13.16
CA ASP A 55 -0.94 1.13 -13.86
C ASP A 55 -1.35 -0.24 -13.28
N ASN A 56 -1.28 -1.29 -14.11
CA ASN A 56 -1.48 -2.68 -13.73
C ASN A 56 -0.18 -3.50 -13.75
N VAL A 57 0.97 -2.86 -13.96
CA VAL A 57 2.27 -3.50 -13.86
C VAL A 57 2.46 -4.13 -12.49
N GLN A 58 2.86 -5.40 -12.49
CA GLN A 58 3.30 -6.13 -11.32
C GLN A 58 4.82 -6.25 -11.35
N VAL A 59 5.43 -6.18 -10.17
CA VAL A 59 6.87 -6.30 -10.00
C VAL A 59 7.20 -7.39 -8.98
N PRO A 60 8.42 -7.93 -8.98
CA PRO A 60 8.85 -8.83 -7.92
C PRO A 60 8.81 -8.10 -6.57
N VAL A 61 7.90 -8.53 -5.68
CA VAL A 61 7.80 -8.03 -4.31
C VAL A 61 8.42 -9.08 -3.38
N LEU A 62 9.70 -8.90 -3.03
CA LEU A 62 10.50 -9.89 -2.28
C LEU A 62 11.20 -9.26 -1.07
N PRO A 63 11.57 -10.06 -0.05
CA PRO A 63 12.40 -9.57 1.05
C PRO A 63 13.69 -8.90 0.55
N GLY A 64 14.02 -7.74 1.12
CA GLY A 64 15.17 -6.93 0.74
C GLY A 64 14.94 -5.98 -0.43
N GLU A 65 13.80 -6.08 -1.14
CA GLU A 65 13.47 -5.15 -2.22
C GLU A 65 13.11 -3.76 -1.71
N LEU A 66 13.37 -2.75 -2.54
CA LEU A 66 13.12 -1.35 -2.23
C LEU A 66 11.63 -1.02 -2.33
N ALA A 67 11.12 -0.33 -1.31
CA ALA A 67 9.78 0.25 -1.30
C ALA A 67 9.82 1.71 -0.83
N PHE A 68 8.74 2.43 -1.12
CA PHE A 68 8.54 3.82 -0.72
C PHE A 68 7.24 3.97 0.04
N VAL A 69 7.32 4.50 1.26
CA VAL A 69 6.16 5.02 1.98
C VAL A 69 5.99 6.49 1.60
N ILE A 70 4.90 6.84 0.91
CA ILE A 70 4.69 8.18 0.35
C ILE A 70 3.69 8.94 1.21
N GLY A 71 4.16 9.90 2.00
CA GLY A 71 3.33 10.57 3.00
C GLY A 71 3.85 11.93 3.44
N PHE A 72 3.29 12.46 4.54
CA PHE A 72 3.61 13.78 5.08
C PHE A 72 4.14 13.68 6.51
N PRO A 73 5.40 13.22 6.71
CA PRO A 73 5.95 12.96 8.04
C PRO A 73 5.98 14.27 8.83
N ARG A 74 5.23 14.34 9.93
CA ARG A 74 5.03 15.57 10.74
C ARG A 74 4.66 16.80 9.89
N GLY A 75 3.92 16.62 8.80
CA GLY A 75 3.49 17.69 7.90
C GLY A 75 4.57 18.21 6.94
N LEU A 76 5.75 17.58 6.90
CA LEU A 76 6.79 17.90 5.93
C LEU A 76 6.32 17.61 4.51
N HIS A 77 6.65 18.51 3.60
CA HIS A 77 6.32 18.43 2.19
C HIS A 77 7.43 19.07 1.36
N THR A 78 7.49 18.71 0.08
CA THR A 78 8.45 19.25 -0.88
C THR A 78 7.73 20.10 -1.93
N GLY A 79 8.38 21.16 -2.42
CA GLY A 79 7.84 22.00 -3.48
C GLY A 79 6.51 22.65 -3.09
N PHE A 80 5.49 22.49 -3.94
CA PHE A 80 4.17 23.11 -3.78
C PHE A 80 3.21 22.29 -2.89
N GLY A 81 3.73 21.46 -1.99
CA GLY A 81 2.91 20.62 -1.09
C GLY A 81 2.89 19.14 -1.48
N LEU A 82 3.93 18.65 -2.17
CA LEU A 82 4.05 17.24 -2.55
C LEU A 82 4.48 16.38 -1.36
N PRO A 83 4.04 15.11 -1.30
CA PRO A 83 4.43 14.19 -0.24
C PRO A 83 5.91 13.85 -0.30
N ILE A 84 6.44 13.41 0.83
CA ILE A 84 7.81 12.88 0.96
C ILE A 84 7.80 11.42 0.57
N TRP A 85 8.69 11.06 -0.35
CA TRP A 85 8.96 9.69 -0.75
C TRP A 85 10.02 9.11 0.17
N LYS A 86 9.59 8.29 1.12
CA LYS A 86 10.51 7.73 2.11
C LYS A 86 10.86 6.29 1.76
N SER A 87 12.13 6.06 1.46
CA SER A 87 12.67 4.73 1.17
C SER A 87 12.62 3.81 2.41
N THR A 88 12.27 2.56 2.16
CA THR A 88 12.25 1.44 3.11
C THR A 88 12.54 0.15 2.35
N PHE A 89 12.83 -0.93 3.05
CA PHE A 89 13.02 -2.26 2.45
C PHE A 89 11.96 -3.22 2.97
N ILE A 90 11.57 -4.19 2.16
CA ILE A 90 10.68 -5.27 2.59
C ILE A 90 11.45 -6.16 3.57
N ALA A 91 10.96 -6.30 4.79
CA ALA A 91 11.67 -6.95 5.89
C ALA A 91 11.19 -8.37 6.21
N SER A 92 10.06 -8.80 5.64
CA SER A 92 9.52 -10.14 5.79
C SER A 92 9.02 -10.68 4.47
N GLU A 93 8.73 -11.98 4.41
CA GLU A 93 8.11 -12.59 3.24
C GLU A 93 6.70 -11.99 3.03
N PRO A 94 6.46 -11.22 1.95
CA PRO A 94 5.24 -10.45 1.78
C PRO A 94 4.02 -11.31 1.40
N HIS A 95 4.23 -12.54 0.94
CA HIS A 95 3.13 -13.44 0.53
C HIS A 95 2.51 -14.25 1.68
N TYR A 96 3.10 -14.19 2.87
CA TYR A 96 2.52 -14.82 4.07
C TYR A 96 2.02 -13.76 5.05
N ASN A 97 1.06 -14.16 5.88
CA ASN A 97 0.60 -13.33 6.98
C ASN A 97 1.68 -13.20 8.05
N VAL A 98 1.70 -12.05 8.72
CA VAL A 98 2.56 -11.83 9.90
C VAL A 98 1.79 -12.16 11.17
N GLU A 99 2.47 -12.75 12.13
CA GLU A 99 1.92 -13.03 13.45
C GLU A 99 2.29 -11.90 14.42
N VAL A 100 1.29 -11.15 14.87
CA VAL A 100 1.44 -10.02 15.80
C VAL A 100 0.45 -10.19 16.94
N SER A 101 0.95 -10.21 18.18
CA SER A 101 0.11 -10.30 19.39
C SER A 101 -0.93 -11.43 19.30
N GLU A 102 -0.48 -12.63 18.89
CA GLU A 102 -1.29 -13.85 18.71
C GLU A 102 -2.34 -13.78 17.59
N LYS A 103 -2.18 -12.86 16.63
CA LYS A 103 -3.06 -12.70 15.48
C LYS A 103 -2.29 -12.83 14.17
N SER A 104 -2.90 -13.55 13.24
CA SER A 104 -2.45 -13.64 11.85
C SER A 104 -3.02 -12.47 11.05
N LEU A 105 -2.15 -11.55 10.63
CA LEU A 105 -2.54 -10.35 9.90
C LEU A 105 -2.11 -10.45 8.43
N PRO A 106 -2.99 -10.12 7.45
CA PRO A 106 -2.63 -9.98 6.03
C PRO A 106 -1.78 -8.72 5.79
N ALA A 107 -0.58 -8.72 6.35
CA ALA A 107 0.37 -7.64 6.37
C ALA A 107 1.78 -8.19 6.25
N PHE A 108 2.75 -7.32 6.03
CA PHE A 108 4.17 -7.63 6.00
C PHE A 108 4.97 -6.52 6.68
N PHE A 109 6.22 -6.82 7.02
CA PHE A 109 7.11 -5.88 7.68
C PHE A 109 7.95 -5.08 6.68
N LEU A 110 8.20 -3.84 7.05
CA LEU A 110 9.08 -2.90 6.38
C LEU A 110 10.22 -2.51 7.33
N ASP A 111 11.44 -2.50 6.82
CA ASP A 111 12.60 -1.98 7.52
C ASP A 111 12.90 -0.57 7.00
N GLY A 112 12.68 0.42 7.85
CA GLY A 112 12.82 1.82 7.49
C GLY A 112 12.48 2.76 8.65
N TYR A 113 13.11 3.93 8.64
CA TYR A 113 12.96 4.92 9.71
C TYR A 113 11.69 5.77 9.59
N THR A 114 10.50 5.18 9.52
CA THR A 114 9.23 5.95 9.46
C THR A 114 9.05 6.82 10.71
N ARG A 115 8.30 7.92 10.54
CA ARG A 115 7.99 8.89 11.61
C ARG A 115 6.49 9.09 11.75
N GLU A 116 6.08 9.66 12.86
CA GLU A 116 4.70 10.12 13.06
C GLU A 116 4.18 10.94 11.89
N GLY A 117 2.91 10.74 11.53
CA GLY A 117 2.28 11.35 10.35
C GLY A 117 2.46 10.56 9.05
N MET A 118 3.15 9.42 9.08
CA MET A 118 3.22 8.50 7.92
C MET A 118 2.14 7.41 7.95
N SER A 119 1.45 7.18 9.08
CA SER A 119 0.33 6.23 9.16
C SER A 119 -0.75 6.57 8.13
N GLY A 120 -1.30 5.55 7.46
CA GLY A 120 -2.24 5.68 6.36
C GLY A 120 -1.62 6.00 5.00
N SER A 121 -0.29 6.12 4.91
CA SER A 121 0.38 6.42 3.65
C SER A 121 0.41 5.20 2.71
N PRO A 122 0.21 5.39 1.39
CA PRO A 122 0.39 4.31 0.43
C PRO A 122 1.85 3.89 0.34
N VAL A 123 2.06 2.61 0.08
CA VAL A 123 3.36 1.97 -0.08
C VAL A 123 3.49 1.43 -1.50
N PHE A 124 4.61 1.79 -2.15
CA PHE A 124 4.93 1.32 -3.50
C PHE A 124 6.23 0.54 -3.50
N ALA A 125 6.23 -0.68 -4.01
CA ALA A 125 7.46 -1.38 -4.38
C ALA A 125 8.07 -0.70 -5.60
N ARG A 126 9.39 -0.66 -5.68
CA ARG A 126 10.11 -0.22 -6.87
C ARG A 126 11.14 -1.28 -7.24
N TYR A 127 10.94 -1.89 -8.39
CA TYR A 127 11.86 -2.89 -8.91
C TYR A 127 12.61 -2.34 -10.11
N ARG A 128 13.90 -2.67 -10.18
CA ARG A 128 14.74 -2.35 -11.32
C ARG A 128 15.54 -3.58 -11.71
N GLY A 129 15.27 -4.10 -12.90
CA GLY A 129 15.90 -5.34 -13.32
C GLY A 129 15.25 -5.92 -14.55
N MET A 130 15.31 -7.24 -14.62
CA MET A 130 14.65 -8.04 -15.64
C MET A 130 13.63 -8.95 -14.96
N TRP A 131 12.37 -8.87 -15.39
CA TRP A 131 11.29 -9.70 -14.84
C TRP A 131 10.27 -10.00 -15.92
N ASP A 132 9.53 -11.09 -15.71
CA ASP A 132 8.40 -11.49 -16.54
C ASP A 132 7.16 -10.72 -16.07
N ALA A 133 6.50 -10.00 -16.98
CA ALA A 133 5.34 -9.16 -16.70
C ALA A 133 4.09 -9.97 -16.37
N ASN A 134 4.01 -11.23 -16.84
CA ASN A 134 2.89 -12.12 -16.58
C ASN A 134 3.09 -12.92 -15.28
N ASP A 135 4.34 -13.23 -14.93
CA ASP A 135 4.71 -13.88 -13.67
C ASP A 135 6.00 -13.27 -13.09
N PRO A 136 5.90 -12.18 -12.31
CA PRO A 136 7.07 -11.48 -11.77
C PRO A 136 7.99 -12.35 -10.91
N TYR A 137 7.54 -13.49 -10.42
CA TYR A 137 8.32 -14.38 -9.57
C TYR A 137 9.00 -15.50 -10.35
N LYS A 138 8.67 -15.68 -11.63
CA LYS A 138 9.33 -16.62 -12.51
C LYS A 138 10.73 -16.10 -12.87
N PRO A 139 11.79 -16.88 -12.60
CA PRO A 139 13.13 -16.53 -13.07
C PRO A 139 13.15 -16.41 -14.58
N VAL A 140 13.75 -15.32 -15.07
CA VAL A 140 13.89 -15.09 -16.50
C VAL A 140 15.14 -15.81 -17.03
N ASP A 141 14.95 -16.75 -17.95
CA ASP A 141 16.03 -17.48 -18.61
C ASP A 141 16.25 -16.96 -20.04
N ILE A 142 17.37 -16.25 -20.23
CA ILE A 142 17.77 -15.67 -21.52
C ILE A 142 18.18 -16.72 -22.57
N SER A 143 18.37 -17.98 -22.16
CA SER A 143 18.73 -19.09 -23.04
C SER A 143 17.50 -19.80 -23.64
N GLU A 144 16.29 -19.44 -23.20
CA GLU A 144 15.04 -19.98 -23.74
C GLU A 144 14.94 -19.73 -25.27
N PRO A 145 14.45 -20.72 -26.05
CA PRO A 145 14.18 -20.52 -27.47
C PRO A 145 13.24 -19.32 -27.69
N ASN A 146 13.58 -18.46 -28.66
CA ASN A 146 12.82 -17.25 -28.99
C ASN A 146 12.72 -16.20 -27.87
N PHE A 147 13.59 -16.23 -26.85
CA PHE A 147 13.61 -15.23 -25.77
C PHE A 147 13.54 -13.78 -26.29
N TRP A 148 14.36 -13.45 -27.30
CA TRP A 148 14.42 -12.09 -27.86
C TRP A 148 13.18 -11.66 -28.67
N ALA A 149 12.23 -12.56 -28.90
CA ALA A 149 10.95 -12.26 -29.57
C ALA A 149 9.79 -12.10 -28.56
N ARG A 150 10.04 -12.30 -27.27
CA ARG A 150 9.06 -12.12 -26.19
C ARG A 150 8.79 -10.64 -25.96
N ASP A 151 7.51 -10.28 -25.78
CA ASP A 151 7.03 -8.94 -25.42
C ASP A 151 6.53 -8.85 -23.97
N ASP A 152 6.54 -9.97 -23.26
CA ASP A 152 6.10 -10.12 -21.87
C ASP A 152 7.25 -10.10 -20.85
N VAL A 153 8.47 -9.81 -21.29
CA VAL A 153 9.63 -9.68 -20.39
C VAL A 153 10.12 -8.24 -20.41
N HIS A 154 10.09 -7.59 -19.26
CA HIS A 154 10.74 -6.30 -19.09
C HIS A 154 12.25 -6.51 -19.02
N ILE A 155 12.99 -5.88 -19.94
CA ILE A 155 14.44 -6.06 -20.12
C ILE A 155 15.20 -4.73 -19.95
N PHE A 156 16.54 -4.80 -19.94
CA PHE A 156 17.46 -3.64 -19.98
C PHE A 156 17.32 -2.60 -18.87
N GLY A 157 17.20 -3.02 -17.61
CA GLY A 157 17.14 -2.08 -16.48
C GLY A 157 15.87 -1.24 -16.47
N SER A 158 14.81 -1.79 -17.07
CA SER A 158 13.43 -1.36 -16.89
C SER A 158 13.15 -1.17 -15.42
N GLU A 159 12.34 -0.18 -15.13
CA GLU A 159 11.99 0.22 -13.79
C GLU A 159 10.49 0.40 -13.73
N ALA A 160 9.87 -0.22 -12.73
CA ALA A 160 8.45 -0.12 -12.50
C ALA A 160 8.15 0.02 -11.01
N THR A 161 6.97 0.56 -10.74
CA THR A 161 6.46 0.73 -9.38
C THR A 161 5.10 0.09 -9.26
N GLU A 162 4.90 -0.70 -8.22
CA GLU A 162 3.62 -1.34 -7.91
C GLU A 162 3.11 -0.85 -6.56
N PHE A 163 1.82 -0.54 -6.47
CA PHE A 163 1.17 -0.32 -5.18
C PHE A 163 0.99 -1.65 -4.45
N ILE A 164 1.63 -1.78 -3.27
CA ILE A 164 1.68 -3.04 -2.52
C ILE A 164 0.89 -3.00 -1.20
N GLY A 165 0.48 -1.82 -0.74
CA GLY A 165 -0.19 -1.73 0.55
C GLY A 165 -0.31 -0.34 1.17
N ILE A 166 -0.81 -0.31 2.40
CA ILE A 166 -0.94 0.89 3.23
C ILE A 166 -0.14 0.69 4.52
N TYR A 167 0.71 1.65 4.83
CA TYR A 167 1.52 1.65 6.04
C TYR A 167 0.64 2.02 7.25
N SER A 168 0.64 1.17 8.29
CA SER A 168 -0.16 1.38 9.51
C SER A 168 0.66 2.06 10.62
N GLY A 169 1.88 1.60 10.89
CA GLY A 169 2.62 2.05 12.07
C GLY A 169 3.87 1.21 12.32
N ARG A 170 4.48 1.34 13.50
CA ARG A 170 5.67 0.55 13.89
C ARG A 170 5.35 -0.40 15.03
N ILE A 171 6.04 -1.54 15.04
CA ILE A 171 5.94 -2.56 16.08
C ILE A 171 7.36 -2.90 16.57
N PRO A 172 7.69 -2.67 17.86
CA PRO A 172 6.93 -1.87 18.84
C PRO A 172 6.89 -0.38 18.45
N GLU A 173 5.92 0.39 18.94
CA GLU A 173 5.72 1.79 18.55
C GLU A 173 6.84 2.74 19.02
N LYS A 174 7.66 2.32 19.98
CA LYS A 174 8.60 3.18 20.69
C LYS A 174 9.82 3.55 19.82
N GLU A 175 10.09 4.85 19.69
CA GLU A 175 11.26 5.33 18.95
C GLU A 175 12.58 4.85 19.59
N GLY A 176 13.49 4.33 18.77
CA GLY A 176 14.83 3.90 19.18
C GLY A 176 14.97 2.40 19.49
N GLU A 177 13.87 1.65 19.52
CA GLU A 177 13.90 0.18 19.52
C GLU A 177 14.00 -0.32 18.06
N ALA A 178 14.43 -1.57 17.86
CA ALA A 178 14.49 -2.22 16.55
C ALA A 178 13.07 -2.51 16.01
N ALA A 179 12.34 -1.43 15.73
CA ALA A 179 10.93 -1.46 15.40
C ALA A 179 10.74 -1.59 13.89
N LEU A 180 9.98 -2.60 13.48
CA LEU A 180 9.60 -2.81 12.09
C LEU A 180 8.32 -2.02 11.78
N GLY A 181 8.22 -1.52 10.56
CA GLY A 181 6.99 -0.94 10.04
C GLY A 181 6.00 -2.03 9.66
N LEU A 182 4.73 -1.91 10.04
CA LEU A 182 3.65 -2.79 9.57
C LEU A 182 3.02 -2.17 8.31
N CYS A 183 2.96 -2.95 7.24
CA CYS A 183 2.26 -2.60 6.02
C CYS A 183 1.17 -3.62 5.74
N TRP A 184 -0.08 -3.16 5.70
CA TRP A 184 -1.18 -3.99 5.24
C TRP A 184 -1.08 -4.22 3.74
N ARG A 185 -1.28 -5.47 3.33
CA ARG A 185 -1.19 -5.85 1.94
C ARG A 185 -2.38 -5.32 1.14
N LYS A 186 -2.15 -5.14 -0.15
CA LYS A 186 -3.16 -4.76 -1.15
C LYS A 186 -4.42 -5.64 -1.09
N ASP A 187 -4.28 -6.95 -0.90
CA ASP A 187 -5.41 -7.90 -0.82
C ASP A 187 -6.35 -7.58 0.35
N ALA A 188 -5.81 -7.22 1.53
CA ALA A 188 -6.60 -6.81 2.69
C ALA A 188 -7.39 -5.52 2.42
N ILE A 189 -6.78 -4.57 1.71
CA ILE A 189 -7.44 -3.30 1.34
C ILE A 189 -8.59 -3.55 0.37
N GLU A 190 -8.37 -4.41 -0.64
CA GLU A 190 -9.41 -4.80 -1.60
C GLU A 190 -10.59 -5.50 -0.90
N GLN A 191 -10.33 -6.32 0.12
CA GLN A 191 -11.37 -6.95 0.94
C GLN A 191 -12.20 -5.92 1.73
N VAL A 192 -11.55 -4.91 2.32
CA VAL A 192 -12.27 -3.81 3.01
C VAL A 192 -13.14 -3.03 2.03
N CYS A 193 -12.59 -2.64 0.88
CA CYS A 193 -13.33 -1.90 -0.15
C CYS A 193 -14.53 -2.70 -0.69
N SER A 194 -14.40 -4.02 -0.78
CA SER A 194 -15.45 -4.92 -1.28
C SER A 194 -16.46 -5.33 -0.20
N ALA A 195 -16.30 -4.90 1.05
CA ALA A 195 -17.15 -5.34 2.17
C ALA A 195 -18.63 -4.99 1.97
N HIS A 196 -18.94 -3.90 1.25
CA HIS A 196 -20.31 -3.51 0.93
C HIS A 196 -21.02 -4.47 -0.05
N LEU A 197 -20.29 -5.36 -0.74
CA LEU A 197 -20.86 -6.36 -1.65
C LEU A 197 -21.30 -7.62 -0.89
N LEU A 198 -20.91 -7.76 0.38
CA LEU A 198 -21.19 -8.92 1.23
C LEU A 198 -22.33 -8.66 2.22
N SER A 199 -22.88 -7.44 2.26
CA SER A 199 -24.00 -6.99 3.11
C SER A 199 -25.34 -7.08 2.40
#